data_AF-G9K403-F1
#
_entry.id   AF-G9K403-F1
#
_cell.length_a   1.000
_cell.length_b   1.000
_cell.length_c   1.000
_cell.angle_alpha   90.00
_cell.angle_beta   90.00
_cell.angle_gamma   90.00
#
_symmetry.space_group_name_H-M   'P 1'
#
loop_
_entity.id
_entity.type
_entity.pdbx_description
1 polymer ?
#
loop_
_entity_poly.entity_id
_entity_poly.type
_entity_poly.pdbx_seq_one_letter_code
_entity_poly.pdbx_strand_id
1 'polypeptide(L)'
;MELAHNLLLNEEVYNQLGEVQKAEFIFDWLSYLEKLLLATSRSDVKEKQKTLVEQLLSLLNSSPGPPTRKLLAKNLGVLYSIGDTFSVYETIDKCNDLIRSKDDSPSYLP
;
A
#
# COMPACT_ATOMS: atom_id res chain seq x y z
N MET A 1 -4.30 13.03 15.89
CA MET A 1 -3.84 11.66 15.56
C MET A 1 -5.00 10.68 15.36
N GLU A 2 -6.18 11.15 14.90
CA GLU A 2 -7.35 10.29 14.60
C GLU A 2 -7.53 10.02 13.09
N LEU A 3 -6.83 10.76 12.24
CA LEU A 3 -7.00 10.74 10.78
C LEU A 3 -6.36 9.52 10.10
N ALA A 4 -5.36 8.92 10.75
CA ALA A 4 -4.71 7.68 10.31
C ALA A 4 -5.50 6.43 10.71
N HIS A 5 -6.62 6.57 11.43
CA HIS A 5 -7.42 5.44 11.92
C HIS A 5 -8.56 5.04 10.97
N ASN A 6 -8.40 5.31 9.68
CA ASN A 6 -9.37 4.96 8.65
C ASN A 6 -8.83 3.86 7.74
N LEU A 7 -9.76 3.08 7.16
CA LEU A 7 -9.41 2.01 6.23
C LEU A 7 -8.74 2.54 4.95
N LEU A 8 -9.07 3.77 4.55
CA LEU A 8 -8.48 4.45 3.41
C LEU A 8 -7.50 5.52 3.89
N LEU A 9 -6.44 5.74 3.10
CA LEU A 9 -5.48 6.80 3.36
C LEU A 9 -6.18 8.15 3.13
N ASN A 10 -6.04 9.07 4.10
CA ASN A 10 -6.50 10.45 3.91
C ASN A 10 -5.51 11.20 3.02
N GLU A 11 -5.81 11.27 1.72
CA GLU A 11 -4.96 11.89 0.71
C GLU A 11 -4.87 13.42 0.88
N GLU A 12 -5.90 14.07 1.40
CA GLU A 12 -5.89 15.51 1.65
C GLU A 12 -4.84 15.86 2.72
N VAL A 13 -4.86 15.14 3.83
CA VAL A 13 -3.87 15.28 4.90
C VAL A 13 -2.49 14.90 4.38
N TYR A 14 -2.38 13.76 3.70
CA TYR A 14 -1.11 13.30 3.13
C TYR A 14 -0.48 14.36 2.22
N ASN A 15 -1.25 14.99 1.34
CA ASN A 15 -0.76 15.99 0.41
C ASN A 15 -0.32 17.30 1.09
N GLN A 16 -0.89 17.63 2.26
CA GLN A 16 -0.51 18.81 3.05
C GLN A 16 0.75 18.62 3.90
N LEU A 17 1.19 17.37 4.12
CA LEU A 17 2.37 17.06 4.94
C LEU A 17 3.69 17.29 4.18
N GLY A 18 4.74 17.65 4.92
CA GLY A 18 6.12 17.69 4.40
C GLY A 18 6.66 16.28 4.10
N GLU A 19 7.71 16.14 3.28
CA GLU A 19 8.22 14.82 2.85
C GLU A 19 8.58 13.88 4.02
N VAL A 20 9.21 14.40 5.07
CA VAL A 20 9.57 13.61 6.26
C VAL A 20 8.31 13.12 6.97
N GLN A 21 7.34 14.01 7.16
CA GLN A 21 6.07 13.71 7.83
C GLN A 21 5.21 12.74 7.02
N LYS A 22 5.28 12.79 5.68
CA LYS A 22 4.60 11.85 4.78
C LYS A 22 5.06 10.42 5.02
N ALA A 23 6.38 10.20 5.16
CA ALA A 23 6.92 8.88 5.41
C ALA A 23 6.45 8.32 6.76
N GLU A 24 6.47 9.13 7.82
CA GLU A 24 5.95 8.76 9.14
C GLU A 24 4.45 8.46 9.10
N PHE A 25 3.67 9.34 8.45
CA PHE A 25 2.23 9.18 8.32
C PHE A 25 1.83 7.90 7.58
N ILE A 26 2.52 7.59 6.47
CA ILE A 26 2.29 6.33 5.73
C ILE A 26 2.63 5.14 6.62
N PHE A 27 3.76 5.19 7.33
CA PHE A 27 4.19 4.06 8.16
C PHE A 27 3.19 3.79 9.29
N ASP A 28 2.72 4.84 9.97
CA ASP A 28 1.72 4.75 11.02
C ASP A 28 0.38 4.25 10.48
N TRP A 29 -0.07 4.81 9.35
CA TRP A 29 -1.30 4.36 8.68
C TRP A 29 -1.24 2.89 8.29
N LEU A 30 -0.15 2.43 7.65
CA LEU A 30 0.01 1.02 7.27
C LEU A 30 0.07 0.08 8.46
N SER A 31 0.69 0.51 9.56
CA SER A 31 0.77 -0.27 10.80
C SER A 31 -0.60 -0.40 11.47
N TYR A 32 -1.43 0.64 11.38
CA TYR A 32 -2.80 0.61 11.88
C TYR A 32 -3.73 -0.19 10.95
N LEU A 33 -3.59 -0.01 9.63
CA LEU A 33 -4.37 -0.68 8.61
C LEU A 33 -4.34 -2.21 8.77
N GLU A 34 -3.18 -2.77 9.11
CA GLU A 34 -3.04 -4.22 9.32
C GLU A 34 -3.99 -4.72 10.41
N LYS A 35 -4.03 -4.00 11.54
CA LYS A 35 -4.91 -4.34 12.67
C LYS A 35 -6.37 -4.09 12.32
N LEU A 36 -6.63 -3.02 11.58
CA LEU A 36 -7.97 -2.62 11.18
C LEU A 36 -8.58 -3.63 10.19
N LEU A 37 -7.80 -4.11 9.21
CA LEU A 37 -8.24 -5.12 8.24
C LEU A 37 -8.69 -6.42 8.91
N LEU A 38 -8.03 -6.81 10.00
CA LEU A 38 -8.39 -7.99 10.79
C LEU A 38 -9.63 -7.77 11.68
N ALA A 39 -9.88 -6.52 12.11
CA ALA A 39 -11.00 -6.17 12.97
C ALA A 39 -12.27 -5.74 12.20
N THR A 40 -12.13 -5.35 10.94
CA THR A 40 -13.22 -4.84 10.09
C THR A 40 -14.02 -6.00 9.48
N SER A 41 -15.32 -5.79 9.26
CA SER A 41 -16.16 -6.81 8.62
C SER A 41 -15.73 -7.06 7.17
N ARG A 42 -15.88 -8.30 6.70
CA ARG A 42 -15.57 -8.69 5.32
C ARG A 42 -16.35 -7.86 4.28
N SER A 43 -17.58 -7.46 4.60
CA SER A 43 -18.43 -6.65 3.71
C SER A 43 -17.86 -5.24 3.53
N ASP A 44 -17.46 -4.60 4.63
CA ASP A 44 -16.90 -3.24 4.60
C ASP A 44 -15.52 -3.22 3.92
N VAL A 45 -14.71 -4.26 4.13
CA VAL A 45 -13.42 -4.43 3.43
C VAL A 45 -13.66 -4.53 1.93
N LYS A 46 -14.60 -5.38 1.48
CA LYS A 46 -14.88 -5.57 0.06
C LYS A 46 -15.39 -4.31 -0.63
N GLU A 47 -16.24 -3.52 0.03
CA GLU A 47 -16.73 -2.25 -0.50
C GLU A 47 -15.59 -1.29 -0.84
N LYS A 48 -14.58 -1.20 0.04
CA LYS A 48 -13.47 -0.25 -0.08
C LYS A 48 -12.20 -0.85 -0.67
N GLN A 49 -12.20 -2.15 -0.95
CA GLN A 49 -11.00 -2.88 -1.34
C GLN A 49 -10.36 -2.35 -2.61
N LYS A 50 -11.17 -2.03 -3.63
CA LYS A 50 -10.65 -1.51 -4.90
C LYS A 50 -9.79 -0.27 -4.68
N THR A 51 -10.36 0.72 -3.97
CA THR A 51 -9.67 1.97 -3.64
C THR A 51 -8.44 1.71 -2.78
N LEU A 52 -8.54 0.81 -1.79
CA LEU A 52 -7.41 0.48 -0.93
C LEU A 52 -6.25 -0.16 -1.71
N VAL A 53 -6.53 -1.07 -2.64
CA VAL A 53 -5.53 -1.67 -3.52
C VAL A 53 -4.84 -0.60 -4.37
N GLU A 54 -5.62 0.30 -4.97
CA GLU A 54 -5.08 1.41 -5.78
C GLU A 54 -4.14 2.31 -4.96
N GLN A 55 -4.52 2.66 -3.72
CA GLN A 55 -3.67 3.45 -2.82
C GLN A 55 -2.39 2.72 -2.43
N LEU A 56 -2.47 1.43 -2.06
CA LEU A 56 -1.31 0.63 -1.68
C LEU A 56 -0.33 0.46 -2.85
N LEU A 57 -0.84 0.28 -4.07
CA LEU A 57 -0.02 0.18 -5.28
C LEU A 57 0.64 1.53 -5.62
N SER A 58 -0.08 2.65 -5.48
CA SER A 58 0.47 3.99 -5.66
C SER A 58 1.64 4.25 -4.68
N LEU A 59 1.47 3.88 -3.41
CA LEU A 59 2.53 3.96 -2.41
C LEU A 59 3.71 3.03 -2.71
N LEU A 60 3.48 1.88 -3.36
CA LEU A 60 4.57 0.99 -3.77
C LEU A 60 5.37 1.61 -4.94
N ASN A 61 4.69 2.28 -5.87
CA ASN A 61 5.31 3.00 -6.99
C ASN A 61 6.21 4.16 -6.53
N SER A 62 5.92 4.79 -5.39
CA SER A 62 6.75 5.87 -4.84
C SER A 62 8.07 5.38 -4.21
N SER A 63 8.46 4.12 -4.43
CA SER A 63 9.72 3.52 -3.96
C SER A 63 9.99 3.73 -2.46
N PRO A 64 9.06 3.30 -1.58
CA PRO A 64 9.21 3.54 -0.15
C PRO A 64 10.35 2.69 0.44
N GLY A 65 10.80 3.06 1.63
CA GLY A 65 11.90 2.35 2.32
C GLY A 65 11.58 0.87 2.61
N PRO A 66 12.60 0.04 2.91
CA PRO A 66 12.42 -1.38 3.24
C PRO A 66 11.33 -1.70 4.28
N PRO A 67 11.23 -0.98 5.43
CA PRO A 67 10.21 -1.29 6.43
C PRO A 67 8.78 -1.04 5.92
N THR A 68 8.57 0.07 5.20
CA THR A 68 7.28 0.41 4.59
C THR A 68 6.88 -0.58 3.50
N ARG A 69 7.83 -1.03 2.66
CA ARG A 69 7.57 -2.09 1.66
C ARG A 69 7.08 -3.39 2.30
N LYS A 70 7.67 -3.78 3.43
CA LYS A 70 7.24 -4.97 4.18
C LYS A 70 5.80 -4.83 4.69
N LEU A 71 5.43 -3.65 5.19
CA LEU A 71 4.06 -3.37 5.62
C LEU A 71 3.07 -3.36 4.45
N LEU A 72 3.42 -2.77 3.30
CA LEU A 72 2.58 -2.80 2.10
C LEU A 72 2.28 -4.23 1.64
N ALA A 73 3.31 -5.07 1.52
CA ALA A 73 3.17 -6.46 1.11
C ALA A 73 2.27 -7.25 2.09
N LYS A 74 2.45 -7.03 3.39
CA LYS A 74 1.64 -7.67 4.43
C LYS A 74 0.17 -7.23 4.36
N ASN A 75 -0.08 -5.93 4.24
CA ASN A 75 -1.44 -5.38 4.12
C ASN A 75 -2.16 -5.88 2.86
N LEU A 76 -1.48 -5.91 1.71
CA LEU A 76 -2.04 -6.49 0.48
C LEU A 76 -2.40 -7.97 0.67
N GLY A 77 -1.52 -8.75 1.31
CA GLY A 77 -1.78 -10.17 1.59
C GLY A 77 -3.01 -10.39 2.49
N VAL A 78 -3.13 -9.61 3.57
CA VAL A 78 -4.30 -9.66 4.48
C VAL A 78 -5.56 -9.21 3.75
N LEU A 79 -5.49 -8.11 2.99
CA LEU A 79 -6.60 -7.57 2.22
C LEU A 79 -7.17 -8.60 1.25
N TYR A 80 -6.32 -9.31 0.50
CA TYR A 80 -6.76 -10.34 -0.42
C TYR A 80 -7.20 -11.65 0.24
N SER A 81 -6.69 -11.94 1.45
CA SER A 81 -7.15 -13.10 2.22
C SER A 81 -8.57 -12.92 2.77
N ILE A 82 -8.89 -11.72 3.23
CA ILE A 82 -10.19 -11.42 3.84
C ILE A 82 -11.18 -10.93 2.78
N GLY A 83 -10.73 -10.12 1.83
CA GLY A 83 -11.55 -9.49 0.80
C GLY A 83 -11.86 -10.41 -0.38
N ASP A 84 -11.91 -9.81 -1.55
CA ASP A 84 -12.14 -10.42 -2.85
C ASP A 84 -10.81 -10.74 -3.56
N THR A 85 -10.69 -11.89 -4.23
CA THR A 85 -9.43 -12.31 -4.86
C THR A 85 -9.34 -12.00 -6.35
N PHE A 86 -10.36 -11.38 -6.94
CA PHE A 86 -10.48 -11.21 -8.40
C PHE A 86 -9.29 -10.45 -9.00
N SER A 87 -8.82 -9.39 -8.33
CA SER A 87 -7.70 -8.56 -8.80
C SER A 87 -6.31 -8.98 -8.29
N VAL A 88 -6.19 -10.14 -7.61
CA VAL A 88 -4.90 -10.59 -7.05
C VAL A 88 -3.83 -10.70 -8.13
N TYR A 89 -4.16 -11.34 -9.26
CA TYR A 89 -3.20 -11.55 -10.34
C TYR A 89 -2.76 -10.23 -10.98
N GLU A 90 -3.67 -9.27 -11.15
CA GLU A 90 -3.34 -7.94 -11.66
C GLU A 90 -2.38 -7.19 -10.72
N THR A 91 -2.60 -7.28 -9.40
CA THR A 91 -1.70 -6.69 -8.41
C THR A 91 -0.32 -7.36 -8.41
N ILE A 92 -0.27 -8.69 -8.56
CA ILE A 92 1.00 -9.41 -8.68
C ILE A 92 1.76 -8.96 -9.93
N ASP A 93 1.07 -8.80 -11.06
CA ASP A 93 1.67 -8.34 -12.31
C ASP A 93 2.28 -6.95 -12.16
N LYS A 94 1.54 -6.01 -11.56
CA LYS A 94 2.05 -4.66 -11.24
C LYS A 94 3.27 -4.70 -10.32
N CYS A 95 3.29 -5.58 -9.31
CA CYS A 95 4.46 -5.78 -8.45
C CYS A 95 5.66 -6.32 -9.23
N ASN A 96 5.45 -7.25 -10.17
CA ASN A 96 6.51 -7.80 -10.99
C ASN A 96 7.10 -6.76 -11.94
N ASP A 97 6.26 -5.93 -12.57
CA ASP A 97 6.70 -4.84 -13.43
C ASP A 97 7.56 -3.81 -12.68
N LEU A 98 7.22 -3.53 -11.42
CA LEU A 98 8.02 -2.67 -10.54
C LEU A 98 9.40 -3.24 -10.21
N ILE A 99 9.52 -4.57 -10.12
CA ILE A 99 10.81 -5.22 -9.89
C ILE A 99 11.65 -5.18 -11.17
N ARG A 100 11.05 -5.51 -12.34
CA ARG A 100 11.75 -5.51 -13.64
C ARG A 100 12.24 -4.11 -14.03
N SER A 101 11.37 -3.10 -13.94
CA SER A 101 11.71 -1.72 -14.30
C SER A 101 12.87 -1.12 -13.47
N LYS A 102 13.14 -1.66 -12.27
CA LYS A 102 14.28 -1.25 -11.44
C LYS A 102 15.60 -1.92 -11.83
N ASP A 103 15.56 -3.02 -12.56
CA ASP A 103 16.73 -3.81 -12.98
C ASP A 103 17.23 -3.39 -14.38
N ASP A 104 16.37 -2.77 -15.20
CA ASP A 104 16.70 -2.28 -16.56
C ASP A 104 17.56 -1.00 -16.58
N SER A 105 18.42 -0.77 -15.58
CA SER A 105 19.51 0.20 -15.76
C SER A 105 20.46 -0.38 -16.79
N PRO A 106 20.73 0.30 -17.94
CA PRO A 106 21.76 -0.16 -18.84
C PRO A 106 23.04 -0.19 -18.02
N SER A 107 23.53 -1.41 -17.76
CA SER A 107 24.85 -1.60 -17.19
C SER A 107 25.83 -1.10 -18.24
N TYR A 108 26.08 0.22 -18.23
CA TYR A 108 27.19 0.84 -18.93
C TYR A 108 28.44 0.31 -18.26
N LEU A 109 28.84 -0.90 -18.67
CA LEU A 109 30.21 -1.34 -18.55
C LEU A 109 30.99 -0.64 -19.68
N PRO A 110 32.08 0.06 -19.36
CA PRO A 110 32.94 0.73 -20.34
C PRO A 110 33.62 -0.25 -21.31
#